data_AF-A0A2H5Y578-F1
#
_entry.id   AF-A0A2H5Y578-F1
#
_cell.length_a   1.000
_cell.length_b   1.000
_cell.length_c   1.000
_cell.angle_alpha   90.00
_cell.angle_beta   90.00
_cell.angle_gamma   90.00
#
_symmetry.space_group_name_H-M   'P 1'
#
loop_
_entity.id
_entity.type
_entity.pdbx_description
1 polymer ?
#
loop_
_entity_poly.entity_id
_entity_poly.type
_entity_poly.pdbx_seq_one_letter_code
_entity_poly.pdbx_strand_id
1 'polypeptide(L)'
;MDREEQIALAQRIAQALPEVTRNEWMRWLQVVESHGLEKAIRHAEHLAQDVTMRPAIQRANRLIAQAVRSHLNTLQRLPPEERKAVLGYVSWWLRIMTLRGSQSEMW
;
A
#
# COMPACT_ATOMS: atom_id res chain seq x y z
N MET A 1 0.39 11.64 -15.77
CA MET A 1 1.38 10.54 -15.80
C MET A 1 0.84 9.46 -16.72
N ASP A 2 1.65 8.87 -17.59
CA ASP A 2 1.14 7.80 -18.48
C ASP A 2 0.92 6.47 -17.71
N ARG A 3 0.38 5.46 -18.40
CA ARG A 3 0.06 4.17 -17.79
C ARG A 3 1.31 3.39 -17.36
N GLU A 4 2.39 3.45 -18.14
CA GLU A 4 3.62 2.71 -17.84
C GLU A 4 4.29 3.30 -16.59
N GLU A 5 4.33 4.62 -16.49
CA GLU A 5 4.79 5.35 -15.32
C GLU A 5 3.95 5.04 -14.06
N GLN A 6 2.61 4.95 -14.21
CA GLN A 6 1.70 4.53 -13.13
C GLN A 6 1.99 3.11 -12.65
N ILE A 7 2.18 2.16 -13.57
CA ILE A 7 2.48 0.77 -13.24
C ILE A 7 3.85 0.68 -12.55
N ALA A 8 4.85 1.42 -13.03
CA ALA A 8 6.18 1.45 -12.45
C ALA A 8 6.18 2.04 -11.03
N LEU A 9 5.43 3.12 -10.80
CA LEU A 9 5.26 3.69 -9.46
C LEU A 9 4.57 2.70 -8.52
N ALA A 10 3.50 2.05 -8.97
CA ALA A 10 2.80 1.04 -8.20
C ALA A 10 3.68 -0.16 -7.85
N GLN A 11 4.54 -0.59 -8.78
CA GLN A 11 5.49 -1.67 -8.54
C GLN A 11 6.50 -1.30 -7.45
N ARG A 12 7.06 -0.08 -7.49
CA ARG A 12 8.00 0.41 -6.47
C ARG A 12 7.36 0.47 -5.09
N ILE A 13 6.12 0.96 -5.02
CA ILE A 13 5.35 0.97 -3.77
C ILE A 13 5.15 -0.47 -3.27
N ALA A 14 4.71 -1.40 -4.13
CA ALA A 14 4.48 -2.79 -3.75
C ALA A 14 5.75 -3.52 -3.29
N GLN A 15 6.91 -3.22 -3.89
CA GLN A 15 8.20 -3.78 -3.47
C GLN A 15 8.60 -3.34 -2.06
N ALA A 16 8.15 -2.17 -1.60
CA ALA A 16 8.36 -1.69 -0.24
C ALA A 16 7.39 -2.30 0.80
N LEU A 17 6.57 -3.28 0.40
CA LEU A 17 5.50 -3.88 1.20
C LEU A 17 5.65 -5.42 1.35
N PRO A 18 6.82 -5.96 1.75
CA PRO A 18 7.12 -7.40 1.70
C PRO A 18 6.22 -8.28 2.57
N GLU A 19 5.67 -7.74 3.66
CA GLU A 19 4.80 -8.46 4.60
C GLU A 19 3.34 -7.98 4.55
N VAL A 20 2.99 -7.08 3.63
CA VAL A 20 1.64 -6.53 3.56
C VAL A 20 0.81 -7.35 2.60
N THR A 21 -0.26 -7.94 3.11
CA THR A 21 -1.22 -8.65 2.28
C THR A 21 -2.07 -7.67 1.47
N ARG A 22 -2.58 -8.15 0.33
CA ARG A 22 -3.62 -7.40 -0.42
C ARG A 22 -4.78 -6.99 0.47
N ASN A 23 -5.17 -7.81 1.45
CA ASN A 23 -6.30 -7.51 2.32
C ASN A 23 -6.03 -6.33 3.26
N GLU A 24 -4.83 -6.23 3.83
CA GLU A 24 -4.43 -5.07 4.64
C GLU A 24 -4.36 -3.80 3.80
N TRP A 25 -3.79 -3.90 2.60
CA TRP A 25 -3.76 -2.80 1.65
C TRP A 25 -5.16 -2.32 1.26
N MET A 26 -6.08 -3.24 0.96
CA MET A 26 -7.47 -2.90 0.61
C MET A 26 -8.22 -2.24 1.77
N ARG A 27 -8.01 -2.70 3.02
CA ARG A 27 -8.58 -2.03 4.21
C ARG A 27 -8.07 -0.60 4.34
N TRP A 28 -6.77 -0.40 4.13
CA TRP A 28 -6.21 0.95 4.14
C TRP A 28 -6.74 1.82 2.99
N LEU A 29 -6.93 1.26 1.79
CA LEU A 29 -7.55 1.98 0.66
C LEU A 29 -8.96 2.51 1.00
N GLN A 30 -9.77 1.75 1.74
CA GLN A 30 -11.09 2.23 2.16
C GLN A 30 -11.01 3.50 3.03
N VAL A 31 -9.96 3.61 3.85
CA VAL A 31 -9.68 4.83 4.63
C VAL A 31 -9.25 5.96 3.71
N VAL A 32 -8.43 5.69 2.68
CA VAL A 32 -8.05 6.69 1.66
C VAL A 32 -9.28 7.22 0.92
N GLU A 33 -10.19 6.34 0.50
CA GLU A 33 -11.41 6.72 -0.21
C GLU A 33 -12.34 7.59 0.65
N SER A 34 -12.42 7.30 1.95
CA SER A 34 -13.31 8.00 2.87
C SER A 34 -12.72 9.32 3.42
N HIS A 35 -11.39 9.39 3.60
CA HIS A 35 -10.75 10.47 4.37
C HIS A 35 -9.60 11.16 3.62
N GLY A 36 -9.19 10.64 2.46
CA GLY A 36 -8.04 11.13 1.72
C GLY A 36 -6.70 10.56 2.20
N LEU A 37 -5.69 10.76 1.34
CA LEU A 37 -4.39 10.09 1.46
C LEU A 37 -3.65 10.42 2.77
N GLU A 38 -3.58 11.69 3.14
CA GLU A 38 -2.84 12.10 4.35
C GLU A 38 -3.46 11.58 5.64
N LYS A 39 -4.80 11.62 5.74
CA LYS A 39 -5.53 11.09 6.90
C LYS A 39 -5.34 9.58 6.99
N ALA A 40 -5.37 8.87 5.87
CA ALA A 40 -5.12 7.44 5.83
C ALA A 40 -3.68 7.07 6.25
N ILE A 41 -2.68 7.86 5.87
CA ILE A 41 -1.30 7.68 6.34
C ILE A 41 -1.23 7.85 7.86
N ARG A 42 -1.76 8.95 8.41
CA ARG A 42 -1.78 9.18 9.87
C ARG A 42 -2.53 8.07 10.62
N HIS A 43 -3.62 7.58 10.04
CA HIS A 43 -4.37 6.47 10.61
C HIS A 43 -3.52 5.19 10.67
N ALA A 44 -2.80 4.86 9.59
CA ALA A 44 -1.88 3.72 9.58
C ALA A 44 -0.74 3.90 10.61
N GLU A 45 -0.18 5.11 10.76
CA GLU A 45 0.83 5.38 11.80
C GLU A 45 0.29 5.14 13.21
N HIS A 46 -0.95 5.54 13.47
CA HIS A 46 -1.60 5.31 14.76
C HIS A 46 -1.78 3.81 15.03
N LEU A 47 -2.31 3.05 14.06
CA LEU A 47 -2.47 1.60 14.17
C LEU A 47 -1.13 0.86 14.32
N ALA A 48 -0.05 1.40 13.76
CA ALA A 48 1.30 0.85 13.88
C ALA A 48 1.92 0.97 15.28
N GLN A 49 1.33 1.82 16.14
CA GLN A 49 1.76 2.10 17.51
C GLN A 49 0.78 1.59 18.57
N ASP A 50 -0.43 1.20 18.16
CA ASP A 50 -1.47 0.73 19.06
C ASP A 50 -1.13 -0.64 19.66
N VAL A 51 -0.89 -0.66 20.97
CA VAL A 51 -0.52 -1.86 21.75
C VAL A 51 -1.60 -2.93 21.78
N THR A 52 -2.86 -2.58 21.47
CA THR A 52 -3.97 -3.54 21.42
C THR A 52 -4.02 -4.31 20.10
N MET A 53 -3.32 -3.84 19.08
CA MET A 53 -3.25 -4.48 17.77
C MET A 53 -2.31 -5.69 17.77
N ARG A 54 -2.65 -6.70 16.97
CA ARG A 54 -1.75 -7.84 16.75
C ARG A 54 -0.43 -7.36 16.10
N PRO A 55 0.73 -7.93 16.46
CA PRO A 55 2.03 -7.49 15.93
C PRO A 55 2.11 -7.46 14.39
N ALA A 56 1.48 -8.41 13.71
CA ALA A 56 1.42 -8.43 12.24
C ALA A 56 0.67 -7.21 11.67
N ILE A 57 -0.45 -6.82 12.29
CA ILE A 57 -1.24 -5.66 11.87
C ILE A 57 -0.47 -4.36 12.12
N GLN A 58 0.25 -4.26 13.25
CA GLN A 58 1.12 -3.11 13.52
C GLN A 58 2.22 -3.00 12.46
N ARG A 59 2.91 -4.10 12.13
CA ARG A 59 3.95 -4.13 11.10
C ARG A 59 3.40 -3.76 9.73
N ALA A 60 2.27 -4.33 9.32
CA ALA A 60 1.66 -4.02 8.03
C ALA A 60 1.32 -2.53 7.91
N ASN A 61 0.68 -1.94 8.93
CA ASN A 61 0.35 -0.51 8.92
C ASN A 61 1.60 0.38 8.94
N ARG A 62 2.67 -0.05 9.63
CA ARG A 62 3.96 0.66 9.61
C ARG A 62 4.55 0.69 8.20
N LEU A 63 4.58 -0.46 7.52
CA LEU A 63 5.09 -0.58 6.15
C LEU A 63 4.26 0.25 5.17
N ILE A 64 2.92 0.20 5.28
CA ILE A 64 2.02 1.02 4.47
C ILE A 64 2.32 2.51 4.69
N ALA A 65 2.38 2.98 5.93
CA ALA A 65 2.63 4.38 6.23
C ALA A 65 4.00 4.85 5.69
N GLN A 66 5.04 4.04 5.85
CA GLN A 66 6.38 4.36 5.37
C GLN A 66 6.45 4.39 3.84
N ALA A 67 5.96 3.35 3.17
CA ALA A 67 5.99 3.22 1.71
C ALA A 67 5.16 4.31 1.03
N VAL A 68 3.98 4.63 1.56
CA VAL A 68 3.14 5.67 0.95
C VAL A 68 3.73 7.05 1.23
N ARG A 69 4.28 7.29 2.43
CA ARG A 69 4.89 8.59 2.77
C ARG A 69 6.11 8.89 1.91
N SER A 70 6.95 7.91 1.59
CA SER A 70 8.11 8.12 0.70
C SER A 70 7.72 8.54 -0.72
N HIS A 71 6.49 8.22 -1.14
CA HIS A 71 5.92 8.60 -2.45
C HIS A 71 4.82 9.68 -2.36
N LEU A 72 4.61 10.29 -1.19
CA LEU A 72 3.47 11.18 -0.94
C LEU A 72 3.42 12.37 -1.91
N ASN A 73 4.54 13.06 -2.09
CA ASN A 73 4.62 14.23 -2.98
C ASN A 73 4.21 13.87 -4.42
N THR A 74 4.65 12.71 -4.91
CA THR A 74 4.27 12.22 -6.24
C THR A 74 2.77 11.92 -6.28
N LEU A 75 2.25 11.16 -5.30
CA LEU A 75 0.84 10.78 -5.24
C LEU A 75 -0.12 11.97 -5.08
N GLN A 76 0.30 13.03 -4.39
CA GLN A 76 -0.51 14.25 -4.20
C GLN A 76 -0.61 15.11 -5.46
N ARG A 77 0.44 15.11 -6.29
CA ARG A 77 0.46 15.86 -7.56
C ARG A 77 -0.36 15.17 -8.66
N LEU A 78 -0.69 13.90 -8.50
CA LEU A 78 -1.53 13.17 -9.44
C LEU A 78 -2.99 13.63 -9.35
N PRO A 79 -3.69 13.72 -10.50
CA PRO A 79 -5.13 13.79 -10.53
C PRO A 79 -5.76 12.64 -9.71
N PRO A 80 -6.94 12.83 -9.11
CA PRO A 80 -7.58 11.80 -8.28
C PRO A 80 -7.72 10.44 -8.96
N GLU A 81 -8.09 10.41 -10.25
CA GLU A 81 -8.24 9.18 -11.02
C GLU A 81 -6.91 8.45 -11.27
N GLU A 82 -5.84 9.20 -11.59
CA GLU A 82 -4.50 8.63 -11.76
C GLU A 82 -3.96 8.09 -10.44
N ARG A 83 -4.17 8.81 -9.33
CA ARG A 83 -3.82 8.32 -7.99
C ARG A 83 -4.58 7.03 -7.66
N LYS A 84 -5.88 6.98 -7.95
CA LYS A 84 -6.70 5.78 -7.74
C LYS A 84 -6.18 4.60 -8.56
N ALA A 85 -5.80 4.85 -9.82
CA ALA A 85 -5.21 3.82 -10.67
C ALA A 85 -3.91 3.27 -10.08
N VAL A 86 -2.98 4.13 -9.66
CA VAL A 86 -1.71 3.70 -9.02
C VAL A 86 -1.98 2.85 -7.78
N LEU A 87 -2.83 3.32 -6.87
CA LEU A 87 -3.15 2.59 -5.63
C LEU A 87 -3.86 1.25 -5.93
N GLY A 88 -4.66 1.18 -6.99
CA GLY A 88 -5.26 -0.06 -7.49
C GLY A 88 -4.23 -1.03 -8.09
N TYR A 89 -3.26 -0.52 -8.85
CA TYR A 89 -2.16 -1.34 -9.37
C TYR A 89 -1.28 -1.92 -8.26
N VAL A 90 -1.11 -1.22 -7.13
CA VAL A 90 -0.43 -1.79 -5.95
C VAL A 90 -1.18 -3.03 -5.46
N SER A 91 -2.52 -2.97 -5.36
CA SER A 91 -3.33 -4.13 -4.98
C SER A 91 -3.14 -5.34 -5.90
N TRP A 92 -2.92 -5.08 -7.19
CA TRP A 92 -2.65 -6.11 -8.19
C TRP A 92 -1.24 -6.71 -8.04
N TRP A 93 -0.23 -5.87 -7.82
CA TRP A 93 1.14 -6.32 -7.58
C TRP A 93 1.26 -7.16 -6.30
N LEU A 94 0.64 -6.74 -5.20
CA LEU A 94 0.62 -7.50 -3.96
C LEU A 94 0.02 -8.90 -4.17
N ARG A 95 -1.04 -9.02 -4.98
CA ARG A 95 -1.62 -10.33 -5.34
C ARG A 95 -0.61 -11.21 -6.08
N ILE A 96 0.11 -10.66 -7.05
CA ILE A 96 1.10 -11.41 -7.84
C ILE A 96 2.26 -11.86 -6.95
N MET A 97 2.77 -10.99 -6.09
CA MET A 97 3.87 -11.29 -5.19
C MET A 97 3.50 -12.40 -4.21
N THR A 98 2.30 -12.36 -3.63
CA THR A 98 1.81 -13.47 -2.78
C THR A 98 1.77 -14.79 -3.54
N LEU A 99 1.21 -14.80 -4.76
CA LEU A 99 1.14 -16.01 -5.58
C LEU A 99 2.51 -16.60 -5.91
N ARG A 100 3.50 -15.75 -6.17
CA ARG A 100 4.88 -16.19 -6.47
C ARG A 100 5.59 -16.73 -5.23
N GLY A 101 5.43 -16.06 -4.07
CA GLY A 101 5.98 -16.55 -2.80
C GLY A 101 5.45 -17.94 -2.44
N SER A 102 4.15 -18.19 -2.65
CA SER A 102 3.54 -19.51 -2.42
C SER A 102 4.05 -20.61 -3.37
N GLN A 103 4.62 -20.27 -4.53
CA GLN A 103 5.23 -21.26 -5.43
C GLN A 103 6.71 -21.53 -5.11
N SER A 104 7.40 -20.61 -4.44
CA SER A 104 8.80 -20.79 -4.05
C SER A 104 8.98 -21.64 -2.78
N GLU A 105 7.95 -21.83 -1.96
CA GLU A 105 7.99 -22.67 -0.74
C GLU A 105 7.68 -24.16 -0.99
N MET A 106 7.45 -24.58 -2.24
CA MET A 106 7.10 -25.97 -2.60
C MET A 106 8.28 -26.81 -3.16
N TRP A 107 9.53 -26.42 -2.90
CA TRP A 107 10.72 -27.15 -3.37
C TRP A 107 11.73 -27.35 -2.24
#